data_AF-A0A1H0ESS1-F1
#
_entry.id   AF-A0A1H0ESS1-F1
#
_cell.length_a   1.000
_cell.length_b   1.000
_cell.length_c   1.000
_cell.angle_alpha   90.00
_cell.angle_beta   90.00
_cell.angle_gamma   90.00
#
_symmetry.space_group_name_H-M   'P 1'
#
loop_
_entity.id
_entity.type
_entity.pdbx_description
1 polymer ?
#
loop_
_entity_poly.entity_id
_entity_poly.type
_entity_poly.pdbx_seq_one_letter_code
_entity_poly.pdbx_strand_id
1 'polypeptide(L)'
;MKTNTFMRTLFQIAFLLLINSNLMAQTDSITVRVKGMRCEECAHKVKNVVKKLPGIEGVSFNIERRTATIAYDRAQTCVDSIQARLAATGRYKASSYSPNDTIIRGMGLRIADMHCQNCYNRISQRLQTMVGIDSMAPHLDKQYIFVRYDANRTSKGEIRRALGELGFTPVNYYSGPKVAYAYYNIPASQVNQATIDEVVIVDGVEDANVNSRQNALAVTYFTDETTADKLAADIKAAGIDIVVPPAHECDEK
;
A
#
# COMPACT_ATOMS: atom_id res chain seq x y z
N MET A 1 76.79 -0.38 16.85
CA MET A 1 75.54 -0.85 16.20
C MET A 1 74.34 -0.34 16.99
N LYS A 2 73.80 0.84 16.65
CA LYS A 2 72.51 1.31 17.19
C LYS A 2 71.46 1.05 16.11
N THR A 3 70.59 0.10 16.39
CA THR A 3 69.51 -0.32 15.51
C THR A 3 68.47 0.78 15.36
N ASN A 4 68.05 0.97 14.11
CA ASN A 4 67.30 2.10 13.59
C ASN A 4 65.82 2.00 14.01
N THR A 5 65.49 2.40 15.23
CA THR A 5 64.11 2.41 15.78
C THR A 5 63.17 3.22 14.89
N PHE A 6 63.67 4.26 14.23
CA PHE A 6 62.88 5.15 13.37
C PHE A 6 62.34 4.44 12.10
N MET A 7 63.08 3.48 11.57
CA MET A 7 62.72 2.77 10.33
C MET A 7 61.67 1.68 10.57
N ARG A 8 61.56 1.16 11.80
CA ARG A 8 60.50 0.20 12.21
C ARG A 8 59.14 0.87 12.40
N THR A 9 59.11 2.09 12.93
CA THR A 9 57.86 2.84 13.16
C THR A 9 57.23 3.31 11.84
N LEU A 10 58.04 3.71 10.86
CA LEU A 10 57.57 4.09 9.52
C LEU A 10 56.94 2.92 8.76
N PHE A 11 57.44 1.69 8.94
CA PHE A 11 56.86 0.49 8.32
C PHE A 11 55.53 0.09 8.96
N GLN A 12 55.35 0.28 10.28
CA GLN A 12 54.08 0.01 10.97
C GLN A 12 52.98 1.02 10.60
N ILE A 13 53.32 2.29 10.43
CA ILE A 13 52.36 3.33 10.03
C ILE A 13 51.92 3.14 8.57
N ALA A 14 52.84 2.76 7.66
CA ALA A 14 52.50 2.42 6.28
C ALA A 14 51.62 1.15 6.20
N PHE A 15 51.85 0.14 7.05
CA PHE A 15 51.01 -1.06 7.11
C PHE A 15 49.59 -0.74 7.63
N LEU A 16 49.44 0.15 8.60
CA LEU A 16 48.14 0.63 9.10
C LEU A 16 47.36 1.50 8.10
N LEU A 17 48.05 2.22 7.21
CA LEU A 17 47.43 3.03 6.17
C LEU A 17 47.01 2.20 4.94
N LEU A 18 47.63 1.05 4.68
CA LEU A 18 47.27 0.13 3.58
C LEU A 18 46.06 -0.76 3.89
N ILE A 19 45.64 -0.90 5.16
CA ILE A 19 44.43 -1.67 5.52
C ILE A 19 43.14 -0.86 5.25
N ASN A 20 43.25 0.46 5.07
CA ASN A 20 42.08 1.34 4.90
C ASN A 20 41.74 1.62 3.42
N SER A 21 42.36 0.93 2.48
CA SER A 21 42.19 1.19 1.04
C SER A 21 41.16 0.28 0.33
N ASN A 22 40.47 -0.61 1.06
CA ASN A 22 39.45 -1.53 0.51
C ASN A 22 38.06 -1.36 1.17
N LEU A 23 37.62 -0.11 1.36
CA LEU A 23 36.22 0.18 1.66
C LEU A 23 35.55 0.77 0.41
N MET A 24 35.73 0.13 -0.75
CA MET A 24 34.78 0.34 -1.83
C MET A 24 33.46 -0.25 -1.37
N ALA A 25 32.40 0.57 -1.35
CA ALA A 25 31.06 0.14 -0.96
C ALA A 25 30.68 -1.15 -1.71
N GLN A 26 30.75 -2.29 -1.02
CA GLN A 26 30.44 -3.61 -1.59
C GLN A 26 28.92 -3.88 -1.59
N THR A 27 28.14 -2.90 -1.16
CA THR A 27 26.69 -2.89 -1.24
C THR A 27 26.22 -2.97 -2.69
N ASP A 28 25.37 -3.95 -2.99
CA ASP A 28 24.45 -3.94 -4.12
C ASP A 28 23.02 -3.73 -3.67
N SER A 29 22.15 -3.49 -4.63
CA SER A 29 20.72 -3.55 -4.44
C SER A 29 20.05 -4.34 -5.56
N ILE A 30 19.12 -5.22 -5.19
CA ILE A 30 18.25 -5.90 -6.16
C ILE A 30 16.79 -5.67 -5.81
N THR A 31 15.98 -5.39 -6.84
CA THR A 31 14.52 -5.47 -6.73
C THR A 31 14.03 -6.77 -7.35
N VAL A 32 13.30 -7.56 -6.57
CA VAL A 32 12.67 -8.81 -7.00
C VAL A 32 11.17 -8.74 -6.80
N ARG A 33 10.41 -9.39 -7.68
CA ARG A 33 9.02 -9.71 -7.36
C ARG A 33 8.98 -10.90 -6.43
N VAL A 34 8.08 -10.89 -5.45
CA VAL A 34 7.93 -11.97 -4.48
C VAL A 34 6.52 -12.56 -4.54
N LYS A 35 6.39 -13.72 -5.19
CA LYS A 35 5.15 -14.51 -5.13
C LYS A 35 4.91 -14.93 -3.68
N GLY A 36 3.67 -14.77 -3.21
CA GLY A 36 3.27 -15.06 -1.83
C GLY A 36 3.27 -13.85 -0.89
N MET A 37 3.92 -12.74 -1.27
CA MET A 37 3.89 -11.48 -0.52
C MET A 37 2.65 -10.67 -0.89
N ARG A 38 1.51 -10.92 -0.22
CA ARG A 38 0.20 -10.35 -0.58
C ARG A 38 -0.29 -9.24 0.35
N CYS A 39 0.22 -9.18 1.57
CA CYS A 39 -0.14 -8.19 2.60
C CYS A 39 1.11 -7.72 3.35
N GLU A 40 0.97 -6.70 4.19
CA GLU A 40 2.03 -6.15 5.04
C GLU A 40 2.68 -7.23 5.92
N GLU A 41 1.88 -8.06 6.58
CA GLU A 41 2.40 -9.14 7.43
C GLU A 41 3.24 -10.15 6.62
N CYS A 42 2.85 -10.44 5.37
CA CYS A 42 3.66 -11.28 4.48
C CYS A 42 4.99 -10.58 4.13
N ALA A 43 5.00 -9.26 3.92
CA ALA A 43 6.22 -8.52 3.63
C ALA A 43 7.15 -8.45 4.84
N HIS A 44 6.62 -8.31 6.06
CA HIS A 44 7.40 -8.45 7.29
C HIS A 44 8.01 -9.85 7.42
N LYS A 45 7.25 -10.91 7.10
CA LYS A 45 7.77 -12.29 7.07
C LYS A 45 8.91 -12.43 6.04
N VAL A 46 8.75 -11.89 4.83
CA VAL A 46 9.81 -11.85 3.80
C VAL A 46 11.06 -11.13 4.31
N LYS A 47 10.90 -9.93 4.90
CA LYS A 47 11.99 -9.16 5.50
C LYS A 47 12.73 -9.96 6.57
N ASN A 48 12.01 -10.60 7.48
CA ASN A 48 12.59 -11.39 8.57
C ASN A 48 13.32 -12.64 8.08
N VAL A 49 12.87 -13.23 6.97
CA VAL A 49 13.54 -14.38 6.34
C VAL A 49 14.85 -13.95 5.67
N VAL A 50 14.82 -12.86 4.90
CA VAL A 50 16.00 -12.35 4.18
C VAL A 50 17.04 -11.81 5.14
N LYS A 51 16.65 -11.02 6.16
CA LYS A 51 17.57 -10.45 7.17
C LYS A 51 18.42 -11.45 7.94
N LYS A 52 18.09 -12.74 7.89
CA LYS A 52 18.88 -13.83 8.49
C LYS A 52 20.03 -14.30 7.60
N LEU A 53 20.22 -13.72 6.42
CA LEU A 53 21.40 -13.95 5.60
C LEU A 53 22.52 -12.97 6.00
N PRO A 54 23.79 -13.42 6.03
CA PRO A 54 24.94 -12.53 6.18
C PRO A 54 24.93 -11.42 5.11
N GLY A 55 25.46 -10.24 5.44
CA GLY A 55 25.56 -9.13 4.50
C GLY A 55 24.26 -8.43 4.12
N ILE A 56 23.09 -8.78 4.66
CA ILE A 56 21.87 -8.01 4.38
C ILE A 56 21.88 -6.69 5.16
N GLU A 57 21.85 -5.58 4.43
CA GLU A 57 21.93 -4.23 4.99
C GLU A 57 20.55 -3.57 5.09
N GLY A 58 19.66 -3.86 4.13
CA GLY A 58 18.35 -3.23 4.05
C GLY A 58 17.33 -4.05 3.27
N VAL A 59 16.07 -3.95 3.68
CA VAL A 59 14.93 -4.51 2.93
C VAL A 59 13.77 -3.55 3.00
N SER A 60 13.31 -3.09 1.84
CA SER A 60 12.06 -2.35 1.66
C SER A 60 11.14 -3.12 0.70
N PHE A 61 9.86 -2.79 0.72
CA PHE A 61 8.86 -3.51 -0.07
C PHE A 61 7.82 -2.56 -0.66
N ASN A 62 7.17 -3.02 -1.72
CA ASN A 62 5.99 -2.40 -2.28
C ASN A 62 4.93 -3.49 -2.46
N ILE A 63 3.89 -3.46 -1.62
CA ILE A 63 2.84 -4.50 -1.60
C ILE A 63 2.04 -4.51 -2.90
N GLU A 64 1.81 -3.34 -3.49
CA GLU A 64 1.02 -3.18 -4.71
C GLU A 64 1.68 -3.89 -5.91
N ARG A 65 2.97 -3.63 -6.13
CA ARG A 65 3.80 -4.33 -7.14
C ARG A 65 4.20 -5.73 -6.70
N ARG A 66 4.10 -6.02 -5.40
CA ARG A 66 4.64 -7.21 -4.72
C ARG A 66 6.14 -7.36 -4.95
N THR A 67 6.87 -6.27 -4.79
CA THR A 67 8.32 -6.22 -4.96
C THR A 67 9.02 -6.01 -3.62
N ALA A 68 10.21 -6.59 -3.48
CA ALA A 68 11.13 -6.32 -2.39
C ALA A 68 12.43 -5.78 -2.97
N THR A 69 12.92 -4.66 -2.43
CA THR A 69 14.24 -4.12 -2.74
C THR A 69 15.15 -4.46 -1.57
N ILE A 70 16.23 -5.18 -1.87
CA ILE A 70 17.13 -5.76 -0.88
C ILE A 70 18.52 -5.19 -1.14
N ALA A 71 19.04 -4.44 -0.17
CA ALA A 71 20.42 -3.97 -0.15
C ALA A 71 21.30 -4.99 0.57
N TYR A 72 22.42 -5.38 -0.03
CA TYR A 72 23.28 -6.44 0.48
C TYR A 72 24.75 -6.28 0.12
N ASP A 73 25.64 -6.70 1.00
CA ASP A 73 27.07 -6.83 0.77
C ASP A 73 27.37 -8.05 -0.12
N ARG A 74 27.92 -7.78 -1.31
CA ARG A 74 28.28 -8.79 -2.32
C ARG A 74 29.42 -9.72 -1.88
N ALA A 75 30.22 -9.38 -0.87
CA ALA A 75 31.22 -10.29 -0.31
C ALA A 75 30.57 -11.40 0.53
N GLN A 76 29.41 -11.12 1.13
CA GLN A 76 28.79 -11.99 2.12
C GLN A 76 27.56 -12.72 1.59
N THR A 77 26.88 -12.15 0.58
CA THR A 77 25.71 -12.79 -0.03
C THR A 77 25.54 -12.42 -1.49
N CYS A 78 24.70 -13.18 -2.18
CA CYS A 78 24.40 -12.99 -3.59
C CYS A 78 22.90 -13.18 -3.85
N VAL A 79 22.45 -12.77 -5.03
CA VAL A 79 21.06 -12.88 -5.47
C VAL A 79 20.52 -14.31 -5.33
N ASP A 80 21.28 -15.32 -5.75
CA ASP A 80 20.86 -16.72 -5.69
C ASP A 80 20.63 -17.19 -4.25
N SER A 81 21.48 -16.74 -3.31
CA SER A 81 21.32 -17.05 -1.89
C SER A 81 20.04 -16.42 -1.31
N ILE A 82 19.72 -15.19 -1.71
CA ILE A 82 18.48 -14.49 -1.33
C ILE A 82 17.26 -15.25 -1.88
N GLN A 83 17.28 -15.61 -3.16
CA GLN A 83 16.20 -16.34 -3.80
C GLN A 83 16.00 -17.73 -3.17
N ALA A 84 17.09 -18.47 -2.93
CA ALA A 84 17.06 -19.77 -2.28
C ALA A 84 16.53 -19.68 -0.86
N ARG A 85 16.91 -18.64 -0.09
CA ARG A 85 16.41 -18.42 1.27
C ARG A 85 14.91 -18.18 1.32
N LEU A 86 14.37 -17.43 0.35
CA LEU A 86 12.93 -17.23 0.21
C LEU A 86 12.23 -18.52 -0.19
N ALA A 87 12.77 -19.25 -1.17
CA ALA A 87 12.22 -20.51 -1.64
C ALA A 87 12.18 -21.60 -0.55
N ALA A 88 13.20 -21.65 0.32
CA ALA A 88 13.30 -22.60 1.44
C ALA A 88 12.15 -22.47 2.45
N THR A 89 11.39 -21.36 2.44
CA THR A 89 10.18 -21.23 3.25
C THR A 89 8.99 -22.05 2.73
N GLY A 90 9.07 -22.57 1.50
CA GLY A 90 7.97 -23.21 0.78
C GLY A 90 6.82 -22.26 0.36
N ARG A 91 6.83 -21.01 0.85
CA ARG A 91 5.74 -20.04 0.67
C ARG A 91 6.09 -18.92 -0.31
N TYR A 92 7.35 -18.50 -0.35
CA TYR A 92 7.79 -17.33 -1.12
C TYR A 92 8.67 -17.75 -2.30
N LYS A 93 8.43 -17.15 -3.48
CA LYS A 93 9.30 -17.32 -4.65
C LYS A 93 9.65 -15.96 -5.23
N ALA A 94 10.94 -15.66 -5.29
CA ALA A 94 11.46 -14.47 -5.92
C ALA A 94 11.61 -14.67 -7.44
N SER A 95 11.36 -13.61 -8.21
CA SER A 95 11.67 -13.52 -9.64
C SER A 95 12.21 -12.14 -9.96
N SER A 96 12.82 -11.97 -11.13
CA SER A 96 13.22 -10.65 -11.62
C SER A 96 12.03 -9.69 -11.66
N TYR A 97 12.33 -8.40 -11.53
CA TYR A 97 11.40 -7.30 -11.69
C TYR A 97 11.98 -6.32 -12.71
N SER A 98 11.15 -5.87 -13.64
CA SER A 98 11.43 -4.73 -14.50
C SER A 98 10.36 -3.65 -14.29
N PRO A 99 10.74 -2.35 -14.23
CA PRO A 99 9.77 -1.24 -14.29
C PRO A 99 8.90 -1.26 -15.56
N ASN A 100 9.37 -1.92 -16.62
CA ASN A 100 8.64 -2.05 -17.87
C ASN A 100 7.65 -3.23 -17.87
N ASP A 101 7.70 -4.12 -16.88
CA ASP A 101 6.73 -5.20 -16.74
C ASP A 101 5.32 -4.64 -16.53
N THR A 102 4.31 -5.38 -16.99
CA THR A 102 2.91 -5.11 -16.65
C THR A 102 2.51 -5.93 -15.42
N ILE A 103 2.11 -5.25 -14.34
CA ILE A 103 1.69 -5.90 -13.09
C ILE A 103 0.22 -5.61 -12.84
N ILE A 104 -0.66 -6.43 -13.42
CA ILE A 104 -2.10 -6.23 -13.21
C ILE A 104 -2.51 -6.59 -11.78
N ARG A 105 -3.23 -5.64 -11.18
CA ARG A 105 -3.92 -5.73 -9.89
C ARG A 105 -5.39 -5.41 -10.08
N GLY A 106 -6.19 -5.80 -9.10
CA GLY A 106 -7.62 -5.53 -9.06
C GLY A 106 -7.99 -4.94 -7.71
N MET A 107 -8.95 -4.01 -7.71
CA MET A 107 -9.56 -3.48 -6.50
C MET A 107 -11.06 -3.28 -6.72
N GLY A 108 -11.85 -3.66 -5.71
CA GLY A 108 -13.26 -3.27 -5.64
C GLY A 108 -13.36 -1.95 -4.88
N LEU A 109 -14.17 -1.03 -5.37
CA LEU A 109 -14.48 0.22 -4.69
C LEU A 109 -15.98 0.38 -4.55
N ARG A 110 -16.46 0.44 -3.31
CA ARG A 110 -17.82 0.83 -2.95
C ARG A 110 -17.90 2.34 -3.02
N ILE A 111 -18.90 2.85 -3.73
CA ILE A 111 -19.12 4.28 -3.95
C ILE A 111 -20.58 4.58 -3.58
N ALA A 112 -20.85 4.89 -2.32
CA ALA A 112 -22.22 5.11 -1.81
C ALA A 112 -22.94 6.25 -2.51
N ASP A 113 -22.19 7.25 -2.94
CA ASP A 113 -22.64 8.41 -3.70
C ASP A 113 -22.74 8.16 -5.23
N MET A 114 -22.61 6.91 -5.69
CA MET A 114 -22.92 6.50 -7.07
C MET A 114 -24.37 5.99 -7.15
N HIS A 115 -25.31 6.88 -7.45
CA HIS A 115 -26.74 6.57 -7.41
C HIS A 115 -27.36 6.19 -8.76
N CYS A 116 -26.78 6.63 -9.87
CA CYS A 116 -27.37 6.46 -11.20
C CYS A 116 -26.34 6.18 -12.30
N GLN A 117 -26.85 5.94 -13.52
CA GLN A 117 -26.03 5.72 -14.70
C GLN A 117 -25.14 6.93 -15.03
N ASN A 118 -25.61 8.17 -14.81
CA ASN A 118 -24.82 9.38 -15.04
C ASN A 118 -23.61 9.48 -14.09
N CYS A 119 -23.78 9.10 -12.81
CA CYS A 119 -22.66 9.00 -11.87
C CYS A 119 -21.59 8.04 -12.40
N TYR A 120 -22.00 6.86 -12.87
CA TYR A 120 -21.07 5.91 -13.46
C TYR A 120 -20.41 6.45 -14.73
N ASN A 121 -21.16 7.08 -15.64
CA ASN A 121 -20.60 7.60 -16.88
C ASN A 121 -19.47 8.62 -16.60
N ARG A 122 -19.64 9.48 -15.58
CA ARG A 122 -18.59 10.41 -15.12
C ARG A 122 -17.36 9.68 -14.59
N ILE A 123 -17.56 8.64 -13.76
CA ILE A 123 -16.50 7.79 -13.23
C ILE A 123 -15.74 7.11 -14.37
N SER A 124 -16.46 6.46 -15.29
CA SER A 124 -15.86 5.67 -16.37
C SER A 124 -15.05 6.55 -17.32
N GLN A 125 -15.57 7.72 -17.70
CA GLN A 125 -14.85 8.68 -18.55
C GLN A 125 -13.55 9.15 -17.89
N ARG A 126 -13.58 9.46 -16.59
CA ARG A 126 -12.37 9.89 -15.85
C ARG A 126 -11.34 8.78 -15.74
N LEU A 127 -11.75 7.56 -15.39
CA LEU A 127 -10.82 6.45 -15.19
C LEU A 127 -10.27 5.90 -16.52
N GLN A 128 -11.06 5.86 -17.60
CA GLN A 128 -10.59 5.40 -18.92
C GLN A 128 -9.43 6.24 -19.49
N THR A 129 -9.33 7.51 -19.09
CA THR A 129 -8.25 8.41 -19.54
C THR A 129 -6.99 8.31 -18.68
N MET A 130 -7.03 7.56 -17.57
CA MET A 130 -5.87 7.41 -16.69
C MET A 130 -4.89 6.38 -17.25
N VAL A 131 -3.61 6.76 -17.28
CA VAL A 131 -2.51 5.84 -17.59
C VAL A 131 -2.51 4.70 -16.57
N GLY A 132 -2.42 3.46 -17.05
CA GLY A 132 -2.35 2.28 -16.20
C GLY A 132 -3.68 1.65 -15.82
N ILE A 133 -4.83 2.21 -16.21
CA ILE A 133 -6.11 1.49 -16.10
C ILE A 133 -6.18 0.41 -17.18
N ASP A 134 -6.43 -0.84 -16.76
CA ASP A 134 -6.54 -2.03 -17.63
C ASP A 134 -7.99 -2.28 -18.02
N SER A 135 -8.89 -2.36 -17.03
CA SER A 135 -10.31 -2.57 -17.29
C SER A 135 -11.17 -2.16 -16.09
N MET A 136 -12.48 -2.05 -16.29
CA MET A 136 -13.45 -1.77 -15.23
C MET A 136 -14.70 -2.62 -15.40
N ALA A 137 -15.33 -3.00 -14.28
CA ALA A 137 -16.61 -3.70 -14.23
C ALA A 137 -17.53 -3.01 -13.21
N PRO A 138 -18.55 -2.23 -13.66
CA PRO A 138 -19.48 -1.57 -12.76
C PRO A 138 -20.60 -2.50 -12.27
N HIS A 139 -21.09 -2.22 -11.07
CA HIS A 139 -22.24 -2.86 -10.45
C HIS A 139 -23.09 -1.79 -9.76
N LEU A 140 -23.98 -1.15 -10.53
CA LEU A 140 -24.79 -0.03 -10.06
C LEU A 140 -25.79 -0.43 -8.98
N ASP A 141 -26.37 -1.62 -9.09
CA ASP A 141 -27.28 -2.23 -8.12
C ASP A 141 -26.69 -2.32 -6.71
N LYS A 142 -25.38 -2.54 -6.63
CA LYS A 142 -24.61 -2.64 -5.38
C LYS A 142 -23.70 -1.44 -5.15
N GLN A 143 -23.79 -0.44 -6.04
CA GLN A 143 -23.05 0.80 -5.98
C GLN A 143 -21.54 0.59 -5.75
N TYR A 144 -20.94 -0.31 -6.55
CA TYR A 144 -19.48 -0.51 -6.56
C TYR A 144 -18.95 -0.68 -7.97
N ILE A 145 -17.63 -0.53 -8.12
CA ILE A 145 -16.89 -0.77 -9.35
C ILE A 145 -15.67 -1.64 -9.05
N PHE A 146 -15.42 -2.65 -9.89
CA PHE A 146 -14.15 -3.37 -9.88
C PHE A 146 -13.22 -2.74 -10.92
N VAL A 147 -12.02 -2.35 -10.50
CA VAL A 147 -11.02 -1.72 -11.37
C VAL A 147 -9.80 -2.62 -11.44
N ARG A 148 -9.36 -2.94 -12.66
CA ARG A 148 -8.07 -3.55 -12.93
C ARG A 148 -7.10 -2.49 -13.42
N TYR A 149 -5.87 -2.54 -12.92
CA TYR A 149 -4.85 -1.55 -13.23
C TYR A 149 -3.45 -2.15 -13.17
N ASP A 150 -2.52 -1.56 -13.92
CA ASP A 150 -1.10 -1.87 -13.88
C ASP A 150 -0.42 -1.10 -12.74
N ALA A 151 0.01 -1.84 -11.72
CA ALA A 151 0.70 -1.33 -10.54
C ALA A 151 2.07 -0.69 -10.82
N ASN A 152 2.61 -0.84 -12.04
CA ASN A 152 3.81 -0.12 -12.47
C ASN A 152 3.49 1.21 -13.16
N ARG A 153 2.22 1.55 -13.37
CA ARG A 153 1.77 2.73 -14.12
C ARG A 153 0.81 3.62 -13.33
N THR A 154 0.03 3.05 -12.42
CA THR A 154 -0.81 3.78 -11.47
C THR A 154 -0.94 3.04 -10.14
N SER A 155 -1.61 3.65 -9.17
CA SER A 155 -1.81 3.15 -7.81
C SER A 155 -3.26 3.28 -7.36
N LYS A 156 -3.65 2.50 -6.34
CA LYS A 156 -4.96 2.65 -5.67
C LYS A 156 -5.22 4.10 -5.22
N GLY A 157 -4.19 4.77 -4.71
CA GLY A 157 -4.30 6.14 -4.22
C GLY A 157 -4.59 7.14 -5.35
N GLU A 158 -3.98 6.97 -6.52
CA GLU A 158 -4.28 7.80 -7.70
C GLU A 158 -5.71 7.58 -8.20
N ILE A 159 -6.18 6.33 -8.23
CA ILE A 159 -7.55 5.99 -8.61
C ILE A 159 -8.54 6.64 -7.64
N ARG A 160 -8.33 6.47 -6.33
CA ARG A 160 -9.19 7.09 -5.30
C ARG A 160 -9.19 8.61 -5.39
N ARG A 161 -8.04 9.24 -5.62
CA ARG A 161 -7.94 10.70 -5.80
C ARG A 161 -8.75 11.17 -7.01
N ALA A 162 -8.61 10.49 -8.15
CA ALA A 162 -9.36 10.82 -9.36
C ALA A 162 -10.88 10.73 -9.16
N LEU A 163 -11.36 9.76 -8.38
CA LEU A 163 -12.77 9.66 -7.98
C LEU A 163 -13.16 10.77 -7.00
N GLY A 164 -12.29 11.10 -6.04
CA GLY A 164 -12.47 12.19 -5.10
C GLY A 164 -12.62 13.55 -5.77
N GLU A 165 -11.83 13.82 -6.82
CA GLU A 165 -11.90 15.01 -7.67
C GLU A 165 -13.27 15.18 -8.35
N LEU A 166 -13.97 14.08 -8.62
CA LEU A 166 -15.35 14.07 -9.14
C LEU A 166 -16.42 14.24 -8.06
N GLY A 167 -16.03 14.24 -6.78
CA GLY A 167 -16.93 14.34 -5.64
C GLY A 167 -17.50 13.01 -5.13
N PHE A 168 -16.84 11.89 -5.43
CA PHE A 168 -17.20 10.57 -4.89
C PHE A 168 -16.33 10.20 -3.69
N THR A 169 -16.86 9.35 -2.80
CA THR A 169 -16.19 8.96 -1.55
C THR A 169 -15.93 7.45 -1.52
N PRO A 170 -15.00 6.94 -2.34
CA PRO A 170 -14.79 5.50 -2.49
C PRO A 170 -14.14 4.86 -1.26
N VAL A 171 -14.63 3.68 -0.87
CA VAL A 171 -13.98 2.78 0.10
C VAL A 171 -13.83 1.37 -0.49
N ASN A 172 -12.99 0.53 0.11
CA ASN A 172 -12.75 -0.84 -0.37
C ASN A 172 -14.04 -1.66 -0.40
N TYR A 173 -14.33 -2.29 -1.53
CA TYR A 173 -15.43 -3.26 -1.63
C TYR A 173 -14.90 -4.69 -1.49
N TYR A 174 -15.59 -5.47 -0.67
CA TYR A 174 -15.37 -6.90 -0.53
C TYR A 174 -16.69 -7.66 -0.74
N SER A 175 -16.63 -8.80 -1.42
CA SER A 175 -17.80 -9.64 -1.71
C SER A 175 -18.19 -10.59 -0.55
N GLY A 176 -17.60 -10.41 0.63
CA GLY A 176 -17.80 -11.29 1.78
C GLY A 176 -19.11 -11.00 2.53
N PRO A 177 -19.77 -12.01 3.12
CA PRO A 177 -21.05 -11.83 3.82
C PRO A 177 -20.93 -11.06 5.14
N LYS A 178 -19.71 -10.85 5.62
CA LYS A 178 -19.40 -10.19 6.91
C LYS A 178 -18.95 -8.74 6.72
N VAL A 179 -19.22 -8.14 5.57
CA VAL A 179 -18.77 -6.79 5.24
C VAL A 179 -19.97 -5.90 5.00
N ALA A 180 -19.99 -4.76 5.68
CA ALA A 180 -20.99 -3.74 5.52
C ALA A 180 -20.35 -2.36 5.30
N TYR A 181 -21.18 -1.40 4.94
CA TYR A 181 -20.76 -0.07 4.51
C TYR A 181 -21.60 0.98 5.22
N ALA A 182 -20.97 2.06 5.65
CA ALA A 182 -21.63 3.22 6.23
C ALA A 182 -21.23 4.48 5.47
N TYR A 183 -22.13 5.45 5.43
CA TYR A 183 -21.92 6.74 4.79
C TYR A 183 -22.58 7.83 5.64
N TYR A 184 -21.82 8.87 5.95
CA TYR A 184 -22.23 9.95 6.82
C TYR A 184 -21.86 11.30 6.21
N ASN A 185 -22.64 12.32 6.53
CA ASN A 185 -22.20 13.70 6.42
C ASN A 185 -21.44 14.08 7.70
N ILE A 186 -20.36 14.85 7.53
CA ILE A 186 -19.48 15.35 8.59
C ILE A 186 -19.24 16.87 8.41
N PRO A 187 -18.92 17.63 9.47
CA PRO A 187 -18.55 19.04 9.33
C PRO A 187 -17.37 19.24 8.39
N ALA A 188 -17.38 20.30 7.57
CA ALA A 188 -16.29 20.61 6.64
C ALA A 188 -14.91 20.72 7.33
N SER A 189 -14.88 21.16 8.60
CA SER A 189 -13.66 21.23 9.42
C SER A 189 -13.07 19.85 9.73
N GLN A 190 -13.88 18.79 9.70
CA GLN A 190 -13.50 17.41 9.96
C GLN A 190 -13.25 16.63 8.66
N VAL A 191 -13.32 17.25 7.49
CA VAL A 191 -13.01 16.57 6.22
C VAL A 191 -11.51 16.63 5.93
N ASN A 192 -10.74 15.79 6.63
CA ASN A 192 -9.28 15.77 6.51
C ASN A 192 -8.68 14.37 6.79
N GLN A 193 -7.38 14.23 6.58
CA GLN A 193 -6.67 12.95 6.78
C GLN A 193 -6.70 12.47 8.22
N ALA A 194 -6.65 13.36 9.22
CA ALA A 194 -6.71 12.96 10.63
C ALA A 194 -8.02 12.26 10.95
N THR A 195 -9.15 12.71 10.38
CA THR A 195 -10.43 12.00 10.52
C THR A 195 -10.40 10.60 9.91
N ILE A 196 -9.73 10.40 8.78
CA ILE A 196 -9.53 9.05 8.24
C ILE A 196 -8.71 8.21 9.24
N ASP A 197 -7.60 8.74 9.72
CA ASP A 197 -6.66 8.04 10.61
C ASP A 197 -7.32 7.63 11.95
N GLU A 198 -8.19 8.48 12.50
CA GLU A 198 -8.97 8.16 13.71
C GLU A 198 -10.06 7.13 13.44
N VAL A 199 -10.75 7.19 12.29
CA VAL A 199 -11.83 6.25 11.97
C VAL A 199 -11.28 4.86 11.64
N VAL A 200 -10.13 4.74 10.96
CA VAL A 200 -9.57 3.42 10.59
C VAL A 200 -9.08 2.60 11.78
N ILE A 201 -8.86 3.23 12.95
CA ILE A 201 -8.47 2.51 14.18
C ILE A 201 -9.67 2.13 15.05
N VAL A 202 -10.90 2.52 14.68
CA VAL A 202 -12.12 2.08 15.36
C VAL A 202 -12.32 0.58 15.14
N ASP A 203 -12.63 -0.15 16.20
CA ASP A 203 -12.84 -1.60 16.16
C ASP A 203 -13.86 -2.01 15.08
N GLY A 204 -13.45 -2.95 14.23
CA GLY A 204 -14.24 -3.45 13.11
C GLY A 204 -14.18 -2.61 11.84
N VAL A 205 -13.53 -1.43 11.84
CA VAL A 205 -13.31 -0.64 10.61
C VAL A 205 -12.16 -1.23 9.80
N GLU A 206 -12.41 -1.41 8.51
CA GLU A 206 -11.43 -1.91 7.54
C GLU A 206 -10.86 -0.81 6.65
N ASP A 207 -11.69 0.14 6.23
CA ASP A 207 -11.29 1.26 5.37
C ASP A 207 -12.21 2.44 5.59
N ALA A 208 -11.65 3.65 5.59
CA ALA A 208 -12.41 4.88 5.69
C ALA A 208 -11.90 5.90 4.67
N ASN A 209 -12.78 6.78 4.22
CA ASN A 209 -12.43 7.85 3.31
C ASN A 209 -13.35 9.06 3.49
N VAL A 210 -12.85 10.25 3.22
CA VAL A 210 -13.62 11.49 3.29
C VAL A 210 -13.58 12.28 1.97
N ASN A 211 -14.61 13.09 1.71
CA ASN A 211 -14.65 13.96 0.53
C ASN A 211 -15.18 15.36 0.86
N SER A 212 -14.37 16.39 0.60
CA SER A 212 -14.69 17.79 0.92
C SER A 212 -15.75 18.42 0.03
N ARG A 213 -16.02 17.85 -1.16
CA ARG A 213 -17.11 18.31 -2.03
C ARG A 213 -18.48 17.89 -1.52
N GLN A 214 -18.55 16.75 -0.83
CA GLN A 214 -19.79 16.20 -0.27
C GLN A 214 -19.91 16.39 1.24
N ASN A 215 -18.84 16.86 1.90
CA ASN A 215 -18.72 16.82 3.35
C ASN A 215 -19.04 15.43 3.90
N ALA A 216 -18.46 14.40 3.27
CA ALA A 216 -18.84 13.02 3.50
C ALA A 216 -17.72 12.21 4.14
N LEU A 217 -18.11 11.19 4.91
CA LEU A 217 -17.31 10.10 5.43
C LEU A 217 -17.94 8.77 4.97
N ALA A 218 -17.18 7.95 4.26
CA ALA A 218 -17.55 6.59 3.92
C ALA A 218 -16.68 5.60 4.70
N VAL A 219 -17.27 4.48 5.12
CA VAL A 219 -16.61 3.46 5.95
C VAL A 219 -16.97 2.07 5.44
N THR A 220 -15.98 1.18 5.35
CA THR A 220 -16.15 -0.27 5.24
C THR A 220 -15.83 -0.91 6.58
N TYR A 221 -16.68 -1.81 7.05
CA TYR A 221 -16.51 -2.44 8.35
C TYR A 221 -16.96 -3.91 8.35
N PHE A 222 -16.44 -4.68 9.32
CA PHE A 222 -16.75 -6.08 9.52
C PHE A 222 -17.91 -6.27 10.51
N THR A 223 -18.97 -6.97 10.07
CA THR A 223 -20.22 -7.11 10.84
C THR A 223 -20.13 -8.14 11.97
N ASP A 224 -19.06 -8.94 12.01
CA ASP A 224 -18.74 -9.83 13.13
C ASP A 224 -17.86 -9.18 14.20
N GLU A 225 -17.37 -7.97 13.96
CA GLU A 225 -16.60 -7.17 14.92
C GLU A 225 -17.40 -5.97 15.46
N THR A 226 -18.28 -5.38 14.64
CA THR A 226 -19.11 -4.24 15.03
C THR A 226 -20.49 -4.24 14.36
N THR A 227 -21.39 -3.40 14.85
CA THR A 227 -22.72 -3.14 14.27
C THR A 227 -22.80 -1.70 13.77
N ALA A 228 -23.80 -1.36 12.95
CA ALA A 228 -23.98 0.03 12.49
C ALA A 228 -24.12 1.03 13.66
N ASP A 229 -24.88 0.65 14.70
CA ASP A 229 -25.09 1.50 15.88
C ASP A 229 -23.82 1.64 16.73
N LYS A 230 -23.10 0.52 16.96
CA LYS A 230 -21.84 0.54 17.69
C LYS A 230 -20.78 1.35 16.94
N LEU A 231 -20.63 1.13 15.64
CA LEU A 231 -19.74 1.90 14.78
C LEU A 231 -20.04 3.40 14.87
N ALA A 232 -21.31 3.79 14.73
CA ALA A 232 -21.70 5.20 14.81
C ALA A 232 -21.42 5.81 16.20
N ALA A 233 -21.62 5.05 17.28
CA ALA A 233 -21.29 5.49 18.63
C ALA A 233 -19.78 5.65 18.83
N ASP A 234 -18.99 4.69 18.36
CA ASP A 234 -17.52 4.67 18.49
C ASP A 234 -16.89 5.82 17.68
N ILE A 235 -17.38 6.09 16.46
CA ILE A 235 -16.95 7.24 15.64
C ILE A 235 -17.24 8.58 16.35
N LYS A 236 -18.42 8.71 16.97
CA LYS A 236 -18.76 9.91 17.77
C LYS A 236 -17.90 10.04 19.02
N ALA A 237 -17.58 8.93 19.68
CA ALA A 237 -16.69 8.91 20.83
C ALA A 237 -15.25 9.33 20.46
N ALA A 238 -14.83 9.08 19.22
CA ALA A 238 -13.58 9.61 18.65
C ALA A 238 -13.65 11.11 18.29
N GLY A 239 -14.76 11.80 18.59
CA GLY A 239 -14.93 13.23 18.38
C GLY A 239 -15.31 13.62 16.95
N ILE A 240 -15.73 12.66 16.11
CA ILE A 240 -16.19 12.92 14.75
C ILE A 240 -17.71 13.07 14.74
N ASP A 241 -18.19 14.23 14.33
CA ASP A 241 -19.60 14.52 14.23
C ASP A 241 -20.16 13.91 12.95
N ILE A 242 -21.03 12.90 13.10
CA ILE A 242 -21.64 12.19 11.97
C ILE A 242 -23.16 12.35 11.94
N VAL A 243 -23.69 12.53 10.74
CA VAL A 243 -25.12 12.55 10.44
C VAL A 243 -25.40 11.63 9.27
N VAL A 244 -26.38 10.74 9.39
CA VAL A 244 -26.83 9.91 8.25
C VAL A 244 -27.51 10.84 7.24
N PRO A 245 -27.04 10.92 5.98
CA PRO A 245 -27.70 11.77 4.99
C PRO A 245 -29.11 11.26 4.69
N PRO A 246 -30.01 12.14 4.22
CA PRO A 246 -31.29 11.70 3.68
C PRO A 246 -31.06 10.74 2.50
N ALA A 247 -32.05 9.89 2.22
CA ALA A 247 -32.03 9.08 1.02
C ALA A 247 -31.86 9.97 -0.21
N HIS A 248 -30.97 9.58 -1.12
CA HIS A 248 -30.79 10.33 -2.35
C HIS A 248 -31.98 10.12 -3.28
N GLU A 249 -32.61 11.23 -3.66
CA GLU A 249 -33.58 11.26 -4.75
C GLU A 249 -32.82 11.70 -6.01
N CYS A 250 -32.73 10.80 -7.00
CA CYS A 250 -32.10 11.11 -8.27
C CYS A 250 -33.18 11.67 -9.21
N ASP A 251 -33.20 12.99 -9.39
CA ASP A 251 -34.15 13.68 -10.29
C ASP A 251 -33.80 13.55 -11.78
N GLU A 252 -32.73 12.82 -12.12
CA GLU A 252 -32.25 12.67 -13.49
C GLU A 252 -32.86 11.42 -14.14
N LYS A 253 -33.87 11.64 -15.00
CA LYS A 253 -34.37 10.66 -15.97
C LYS A 253 -33.36 10.35 -17.06
#